data_AF-A0A178IML4-F1
#
_entry.id   AF-A0A178IML4-F1
#
_cell.length_a   1.000
_cell.length_b   1.000
_cell.length_c   1.000
_cell.angle_alpha   90.00
_cell.angle_beta   90.00
_cell.angle_gamma   90.00
#
_symmetry.space_group_name_H-M   'P 1'
#
loop_
_entity.id
_entity.type
_entity.pdbx_description
1 polymer ?
#
loop_
_entity_poly.entity_id
_entity_poly.type
_entity_poly.pdbx_seq_one_letter_code
_entity_poly.pdbx_strand_id
1 'polypeptide(L)'
;MMRPKNSQCDDTAQSRPKTADRSEIEAVLRCEPSRAAPLFLPAIYEHKAWFVQCTPSAVARDSRLMARALLAEYETLAPDALTVGIDVYNIEAEAVGCSVVYYEGADTSVPSIGNHVFREGDDLTGAPLPHPLRDGRMPINIQAACDVRRALGADFWLRGAVSGPFSLAVSLVGADALFMACLESPEWVNGVLDYARHVVQEYAKAYIDIGAGLMIFDSQASPALISPAMYERLVLPVTQKLIQWMAAQGVRDVPLVIGGDTLPIARSLVQTGANNLLCDFTADVTAWLDICREARCALRRNISPSLLQTESPEQIYAHARAEVTRGTGFPGFIMGTGVIPYGTPSENLLAVRQACRDSA
;
A
#
# COMPACT_ATOMS: atom_id res chain seq x y z
N MET A 1 43.24 0.69 -46.45
CA MET A 1 41.80 0.99 -46.38
C MET A 1 41.04 -0.29 -46.07
N MET A 2 40.84 -0.61 -44.79
CA MET A 2 39.93 -1.67 -44.35
C MET A 2 38.65 -0.99 -43.85
N ARG A 3 37.50 -1.34 -44.43
CA ARG A 3 36.19 -0.89 -43.94
C ARG A 3 35.88 -1.63 -42.63
N PRO A 4 35.41 -0.98 -41.57
CA PRO A 4 34.92 -1.68 -40.40
C PRO A 4 33.57 -2.32 -40.72
N LYS A 5 33.39 -3.56 -40.25
CA LYS A 5 32.13 -4.31 -40.32
C LYS A 5 31.10 -3.61 -39.44
N ASN A 6 29.91 -3.36 -39.99
CA ASN A 6 28.74 -2.97 -39.24
C ASN A 6 28.43 -4.04 -38.18
N SER A 7 28.55 -3.68 -36.91
CA SER A 7 27.95 -4.42 -35.81
C SER A 7 26.43 -4.21 -35.90
N GLN A 8 25.71 -5.27 -36.29
CA GLN A 8 24.28 -5.34 -36.07
C GLN A 8 24.04 -5.20 -34.56
N CYS A 9 23.34 -4.13 -34.16
CA CYS A 9 22.70 -4.08 -32.86
C CYS A 9 21.64 -5.17 -32.85
N ASP A 10 21.90 -6.24 -32.11
CA ASP A 10 20.86 -7.18 -31.69
C ASP A 10 19.96 -6.43 -30.69
N ASP A 11 18.90 -5.85 -31.24
CA ASP A 11 17.77 -5.30 -30.49
C ASP A 11 16.95 -6.50 -29.97
N THR A 12 17.51 -7.21 -28.98
CA THR A 12 16.75 -8.20 -28.23
C THR A 12 15.79 -7.44 -27.35
N ALA A 13 14.59 -7.18 -27.86
CA ALA A 13 13.45 -6.77 -27.05
C ALA A 13 13.25 -7.87 -25.98
N GLN A 14 13.84 -7.67 -24.80
CA GLN A 14 13.63 -8.54 -23.66
C GLN A 14 12.12 -8.59 -23.43
N SER A 15 11.53 -9.77 -23.64
CA SER A 15 10.10 -9.97 -23.41
C SER A 15 9.79 -9.55 -21.98
N ARG A 16 8.82 -8.65 -21.79
CA ARG A 16 8.42 -8.19 -20.45
C ARG A 16 8.20 -9.39 -19.52
N PRO A 17 8.63 -9.33 -18.25
CA PRO A 17 8.41 -10.41 -17.32
C PRO A 17 6.92 -10.79 -17.26
N LYS A 18 6.60 -12.10 -17.30
CA LYS A 18 5.20 -12.55 -17.21
C LYS A 18 4.65 -12.26 -15.81
N THR A 19 3.72 -11.31 -15.73
CA THR A 19 2.91 -10.95 -14.55
C THR A 19 1.45 -11.30 -14.81
N ALA A 20 0.63 -11.21 -13.76
CA ALA A 20 -0.82 -11.26 -13.89
C ALA A 20 -1.30 -10.18 -14.86
N ASP A 21 -2.30 -10.50 -15.67
CA ASP A 21 -3.07 -9.46 -16.35
C ASP A 21 -4.16 -8.88 -15.43
N ARG A 22 -4.77 -7.77 -15.86
CA ARG A 22 -5.82 -7.11 -15.08
C ARG A 22 -6.98 -8.04 -14.74
N SER A 23 -7.43 -8.86 -15.69
CA SER A 23 -8.58 -9.75 -15.48
C SER A 23 -8.28 -10.84 -14.45
N GLU A 24 -7.06 -11.38 -14.46
CA GLU A 24 -6.61 -12.35 -13.45
C GLU A 24 -6.58 -11.72 -12.06
N ILE A 25 -6.08 -10.48 -11.94
CA ILE A 25 -6.05 -9.76 -10.66
C ILE A 25 -7.47 -9.48 -10.17
N GLU A 26 -8.36 -8.95 -11.03
CA GLU A 26 -9.75 -8.70 -10.68
C GLU A 26 -10.45 -9.96 -10.19
N ALA A 27 -10.24 -11.10 -10.86
CA ALA A 27 -10.81 -12.37 -10.46
C ALA A 27 -10.29 -12.84 -9.09
N VAL A 28 -8.98 -12.74 -8.82
CA VAL A 28 -8.43 -13.07 -7.49
C VAL A 28 -9.05 -12.16 -6.42
N LEU A 29 -9.14 -10.85 -6.67
CA LEU A 29 -9.74 -9.89 -5.74
C LEU A 29 -11.24 -10.14 -5.50
N ARG A 30 -11.93 -10.82 -6.43
CA ARG A 30 -13.34 -11.26 -6.32
C ARG A 30 -13.49 -12.71 -5.83
N CYS A 31 -12.38 -13.35 -5.45
CA CYS A 31 -12.32 -14.75 -5.06
C CYS A 31 -12.90 -15.69 -6.14
N GLU A 32 -12.63 -15.38 -7.40
CA GLU A 32 -12.97 -16.19 -8.56
C GLU A 32 -11.72 -16.96 -9.03
N PRO A 33 -11.84 -18.26 -9.37
CA PRO A 33 -10.70 -19.01 -9.90
C PRO A 33 -10.24 -18.42 -11.25
N SER A 34 -9.01 -17.93 -11.31
CA SER A 34 -8.40 -17.38 -12.54
C SER A 34 -7.00 -17.90 -12.85
N ARG A 35 -6.24 -18.30 -11.84
CA ARG A 35 -4.86 -18.77 -11.95
C ARG A 35 -4.48 -19.71 -10.83
N ALA A 36 -3.46 -20.53 -11.06
CA ALA A 36 -2.97 -21.49 -10.09
C ALA A 36 -1.97 -20.88 -9.09
N ALA A 37 -0.99 -20.11 -9.56
CA ALA A 37 -0.10 -19.35 -8.68
C ALA A 37 -0.87 -18.22 -7.99
N PRO A 38 -0.67 -17.96 -6.67
CA PRO A 38 -1.20 -16.76 -6.05
C PRO A 38 -0.58 -15.50 -6.66
N LEU A 39 -1.23 -14.35 -6.44
CA LEU A 39 -0.63 -13.06 -6.78
C LEU A 39 0.57 -12.76 -5.87
N PHE A 40 1.63 -12.20 -6.42
CA PHE A 40 2.80 -11.71 -5.69
C PHE A 40 2.76 -10.18 -5.60
N LEU A 41 2.37 -9.66 -4.42
CA LEU A 41 2.17 -8.24 -4.15
C LEU A 41 3.01 -7.78 -2.93
N PRO A 42 4.34 -7.64 -3.07
CA PRO A 42 5.21 -7.17 -1.99
C PRO A 42 4.91 -5.71 -1.59
N ALA A 43 5.13 -5.35 -0.32
CA ALA A 43 5.07 -3.96 0.14
C ALA A 43 6.42 -3.27 -0.01
N ILE A 44 6.73 -2.83 -1.23
CA ILE A 44 7.95 -2.04 -1.50
C ILE A 44 7.62 -0.56 -1.31
N TYR A 45 8.16 0.06 -0.26
CA TYR A 45 8.06 1.50 0.02
C TYR A 45 9.46 2.12 0.02
N GLU A 46 10.10 2.31 1.17
CA GLU A 46 11.47 2.84 1.27
C GLU A 46 12.46 2.10 0.36
N HIS A 47 12.27 0.78 0.20
CA HIS A 47 13.12 -0.06 -0.63
C HIS A 47 13.08 0.32 -2.12
N LYS A 48 12.05 1.01 -2.60
CA LYS A 48 12.03 1.51 -3.99
C LYS A 48 13.23 2.41 -4.27
N ALA A 49 13.65 3.21 -3.27
CA ALA A 49 14.77 4.11 -3.41
C ALA A 49 16.10 3.38 -3.56
N TRP A 50 16.21 2.16 -3.02
CA TRP A 50 17.39 1.33 -3.17
C TRP A 50 17.60 0.90 -4.62
N PHE A 51 16.54 0.56 -5.37
CA PHE A 51 16.67 0.19 -6.79
C PHE A 51 17.30 1.29 -7.66
N VAL A 52 17.20 2.55 -7.23
CA VAL A 52 17.78 3.70 -7.92
C VAL A 52 18.97 4.33 -7.18
N GLN A 53 19.47 3.65 -6.15
CA GLN A 53 20.65 4.06 -5.36
C GLN A 53 20.52 5.49 -4.80
N CYS A 54 19.33 5.82 -4.27
CA CYS A 54 19.01 7.12 -3.70
C CYS A 54 18.42 6.95 -2.28
N THR A 55 18.37 8.03 -1.49
CA THR A 55 17.64 8.01 -0.22
C THR A 55 16.12 8.05 -0.47
N PRO A 56 15.29 7.50 0.43
CA PRO A 56 13.83 7.65 0.34
C PRO A 56 13.39 9.10 0.22
N SER A 57 14.01 10.02 0.97
CA SER A 57 13.72 11.46 0.88
C SER A 57 14.00 12.06 -0.49
N ALA A 58 15.06 11.64 -1.18
CA ALA A 58 15.35 12.11 -2.53
C ALA A 58 14.27 11.66 -3.52
N VAL A 59 13.90 10.37 -3.48
CA VAL A 59 12.84 9.81 -4.34
C VAL A 59 11.48 10.44 -4.05
N ALA A 60 11.19 10.67 -2.77
CA ALA A 60 9.94 11.27 -2.31
C ALA A 60 9.68 12.68 -2.87
N ARG A 61 10.73 13.43 -3.26
CA ARG A 61 10.64 14.83 -3.72
C ARG A 61 10.83 15.02 -5.23
N ASP A 62 10.97 13.94 -6.00
CA ASP A 62 11.17 14.01 -7.45
C ASP A 62 10.30 12.96 -8.16
N SER A 63 9.34 13.43 -8.98
CA SER A 63 8.39 12.55 -9.65
C SER A 63 9.05 11.66 -10.70
N ARG A 64 10.12 12.13 -11.35
CA ARG A 64 10.89 11.34 -12.32
C ARG A 64 11.67 10.26 -11.61
N LEU A 65 12.25 10.57 -10.46
CA LEU A 65 12.96 9.60 -9.65
C LEU A 65 12.01 8.55 -9.05
N MET A 66 10.84 8.96 -8.58
CA MET A 66 9.76 8.06 -8.14
C MET A 66 9.31 7.11 -9.26
N ALA A 67 9.05 7.63 -10.46
CA ALA A 67 8.68 6.81 -11.61
C ALA A 67 9.78 5.82 -11.99
N ARG A 68 11.04 6.26 -12.00
CA ARG A 68 12.20 5.38 -12.24
C ARG A 68 12.31 4.27 -11.20
N ALA A 69 12.10 4.58 -9.92
CA ALA A 69 12.15 3.62 -8.83
C ALA A 69 11.04 2.56 -8.94
N LEU A 70 9.82 2.97 -9.30
CA LEU A 70 8.70 2.06 -9.58
C LEU A 70 8.96 1.15 -10.79
N LEU A 71 9.56 1.68 -11.86
CA LEU A 71 9.92 0.87 -13.03
C LEU A 71 11.07 -0.10 -12.71
N ALA A 72 12.06 0.33 -11.94
CA ALA A 72 13.16 -0.54 -11.51
C ALA A 72 12.66 -1.67 -10.59
N GLU A 73 11.67 -1.42 -9.73
CA GLU A 73 10.98 -2.47 -8.97
C GLU A 73 10.29 -3.47 -9.90
N TYR A 74 9.57 -3.00 -10.92
CA TYR A 74 8.93 -3.87 -11.91
C TYR A 74 9.95 -4.70 -12.71
N GLU A 75 11.04 -4.09 -13.16
CA GLU A 75 12.09 -4.78 -13.92
C GLU A 75 12.79 -5.85 -13.07
N THR A 76 13.06 -5.54 -11.79
CA THR A 76 13.79 -6.43 -10.88
C THR A 76 12.92 -7.57 -10.36
N LEU A 77 11.72 -7.25 -9.86
CA LEU A 77 10.87 -8.19 -9.12
C LEU A 77 9.70 -8.69 -9.96
N ALA A 78 9.23 -7.87 -10.90
CA ALA A 78 8.00 -8.08 -11.67
C ALA A 78 6.83 -8.58 -10.80
N PRO A 79 6.39 -7.75 -9.82
CA PRO A 79 5.20 -8.02 -9.04
C PRO A 79 3.95 -7.90 -9.92
N ASP A 80 2.86 -8.52 -9.48
CA ASP A 80 1.61 -8.52 -10.25
C ASP A 80 0.91 -7.16 -10.24
N ALA A 81 1.26 -6.27 -9.32
CA ALA A 81 0.83 -4.87 -9.29
C ALA A 81 1.89 -3.99 -8.63
N LEU A 82 1.92 -2.70 -8.99
CA LEU A 82 2.71 -1.68 -8.29
C LEU A 82 1.81 -0.80 -7.43
N THR A 83 2.41 -0.26 -6.36
CA THR A 83 1.80 0.79 -5.54
C THR A 83 2.70 2.02 -5.54
N VAL A 84 2.12 3.18 -5.84
CA VAL A 84 2.82 4.47 -5.94
C VAL A 84 3.08 5.03 -4.54
N GLY A 85 4.31 5.51 -4.32
CA GLY A 85 4.73 6.16 -3.08
C GLY A 85 5.99 5.53 -2.46
N ILE A 86 6.71 6.33 -1.67
CA ILE A 86 7.82 5.92 -0.79
C ILE A 86 7.35 5.83 0.66
N ASP A 87 6.36 6.64 1.02
CA ASP A 87 5.68 6.71 2.30
C ASP A 87 4.18 6.91 2.04
N VAL A 88 3.35 6.65 3.06
CA VAL A 88 1.89 6.75 2.93
C VAL A 88 1.27 7.75 3.91
N TYR A 89 1.65 7.72 5.19
CA TYR A 89 0.98 8.51 6.24
C TYR A 89 1.31 10.01 6.28
N ASN A 90 2.29 10.45 5.48
CA ASN A 90 2.80 11.82 5.51
C ASN A 90 2.27 12.69 4.36
N ILE A 91 1.81 12.09 3.26
CA ILE A 91 1.51 12.82 2.02
C ILE A 91 0.29 13.73 2.20
N GLU A 92 -0.81 13.17 2.70
CA GLU A 92 -2.03 13.93 2.96
C GLU A 92 -1.85 14.96 4.06
N ALA A 93 -1.15 14.59 5.13
CA ALA A 93 -0.87 15.49 6.25
C ALA A 93 0.00 16.68 5.83
N GLU A 94 1.04 16.45 5.01
CA GLU A 94 1.86 17.53 4.43
C GLU A 94 1.02 18.48 3.59
N ALA A 95 0.14 17.95 2.74
CA ALA A 95 -0.70 18.78 1.88
C ALA A 95 -1.69 19.64 2.69
N VAL A 96 -2.17 19.16 3.85
CA VAL A 96 -2.99 19.95 4.78
C VAL A 96 -2.17 21.02 5.50
N GLY A 97 -0.86 20.83 5.66
CA GLY A 97 0.05 21.84 6.20
C GLY A 97 0.99 21.35 7.31
N CYS A 98 1.02 20.05 7.61
CA CYS A 98 2.05 19.51 8.49
C CYS A 98 3.43 19.66 7.83
N SER A 99 4.44 20.06 8.60
CA SER A 99 5.82 20.04 8.15
C SER A 99 6.33 18.60 8.06
N VAL A 100 7.26 18.37 7.14
CA VAL A 100 7.88 17.08 6.91
C VAL A 100 9.38 17.19 7.17
N VAL A 101 9.90 16.23 7.94
CA VAL A 101 11.33 16.02 8.13
C VAL A 101 11.83 15.10 7.03
N TYR A 102 12.88 15.54 6.36
CA TYR A 102 13.58 14.78 5.32
C TYR A 102 14.96 14.37 5.82
N TYR A 103 15.32 13.13 5.50
CA TYR A 103 16.56 12.49 5.91
C TYR A 103 17.51 12.38 4.70
N GLU A 104 18.75 12.83 4.87
CA GLU A 104 19.74 12.96 3.79
C GLU A 104 21.02 12.17 4.09
N GLY A 105 21.88 12.03 3.08
CA GLY A 105 23.17 11.36 3.23
C GLY A 105 23.00 9.84 3.37
N ALA A 106 23.52 9.27 4.46
CA ALA A 106 23.45 7.83 4.71
C ALA A 106 22.16 7.40 5.45
N ASP A 107 21.30 8.35 5.84
CA ASP A 107 20.04 8.04 6.48
C ASP A 107 18.99 7.58 5.45
N THR A 108 18.46 6.38 5.67
CA THR A 108 17.54 5.69 4.78
C THR A 108 16.13 5.64 5.35
N SER A 109 15.83 6.52 6.32
CA SER A 109 14.49 6.70 6.85
C SER A 109 13.56 7.31 5.80
N VAL A 110 12.30 6.90 5.79
CA VAL A 110 11.24 7.59 5.05
C VAL A 110 10.99 8.97 5.64
N PRO A 111 10.44 9.93 4.87
CA PRO A 111 10.01 11.21 5.44
C PRO A 111 9.06 10.99 6.63
N SER A 112 9.01 11.96 7.55
CA SER A 112 8.16 11.87 8.74
C SER A 112 7.53 13.22 9.06
N ILE A 113 6.39 13.22 9.75
CA ILE A 113 5.72 14.45 10.20
C ILE A 113 6.53 15.14 11.31
N GLY A 114 6.86 16.41 11.11
CA GLY A 114 7.59 17.25 12.06
C GLY A 114 6.70 18.06 13.00
N ASN A 115 5.45 18.35 12.61
CA ASN A 115 4.46 18.97 13.49
C ASN A 115 3.03 18.56 13.12
N HIS A 116 2.12 18.80 14.05
CA HIS A 116 0.67 18.61 13.88
C HIS A 116 -0.02 19.96 13.70
N VAL A 117 -1.11 19.99 12.93
CA VAL A 117 -1.81 21.23 12.54
C VAL A 117 -3.11 21.45 13.32
N PHE A 118 -3.65 20.41 13.92
CA PHE A 118 -4.85 20.49 14.75
C PHE A 118 -4.55 20.16 16.21
N ARG A 119 -5.33 20.76 17.09
CA ARG A 119 -5.34 20.52 18.54
C ARG A 119 -6.75 20.17 18.97
N GLU A 120 -6.87 19.38 20.04
CA GLU A 120 -8.15 19.04 20.62
C GLU A 120 -8.98 20.31 20.93
N GLY A 121 -10.23 20.30 20.47
CA GLY A 121 -11.15 21.44 20.59
C GLY A 121 -11.14 22.42 19.42
N ASP A 122 -10.22 22.30 18.45
CA ASP A 122 -10.26 23.10 17.23
C ASP A 122 -11.58 22.89 16.46
N ASP A 123 -12.17 23.96 15.92
CA ASP A 123 -13.31 23.89 15.02
C ASP A 123 -12.83 23.60 13.60
N LEU A 124 -13.18 22.42 13.08
CA LEU A 124 -12.82 21.98 11.73
C LEU A 124 -13.90 22.33 10.70
N THR A 125 -14.97 23.03 11.10
CA THR A 125 -16.04 23.45 10.20
C THR A 125 -15.48 24.41 9.15
N GLY A 126 -15.48 23.97 7.88
CA GLY A 126 -14.95 24.77 6.78
C GLY A 126 -13.43 24.82 6.70
N ALA A 127 -12.71 23.95 7.42
CA ALA A 127 -11.28 23.76 7.21
C ALA A 127 -10.99 23.45 5.72
N PRO A 128 -10.01 24.11 5.09
CA PRO A 128 -9.76 23.97 3.66
C PRO A 128 -9.22 22.58 3.32
N LEU A 129 -9.73 21.97 2.26
CA LEU A 129 -9.18 20.72 1.73
C LEU A 129 -7.98 21.00 0.81
N PRO A 130 -6.93 20.15 0.84
CA PRO A 130 -5.80 20.31 -0.06
C PRO A 130 -6.17 19.95 -1.50
N HIS A 131 -5.51 20.61 -2.46
CA HIS A 131 -5.62 20.32 -3.87
C HIS A 131 -4.55 19.31 -4.31
N PRO A 132 -4.93 18.11 -4.78
CA PRO A 132 -3.99 17.00 -5.00
C PRO A 132 -2.98 17.21 -6.13
N LEU A 133 -3.25 18.17 -7.03
CA LEU A 133 -2.31 18.56 -8.10
C LEU A 133 -1.45 19.79 -7.77
N ARG A 134 -1.54 20.33 -6.55
CA ARG A 134 -0.80 21.55 -6.16
C ARG A 134 -0.11 21.47 -4.81
N ASP A 135 -0.73 20.83 -3.82
CA ASP A 135 -0.31 20.96 -2.43
C ASP A 135 0.57 19.79 -1.95
N GLY A 136 1.59 20.11 -1.16
CA GLY A 136 2.56 19.15 -0.63
C GLY A 136 3.19 18.28 -1.72
N ARG A 137 3.35 16.98 -1.42
CA ARG A 137 3.93 15.99 -2.34
C ARG A 137 2.89 15.14 -3.10
N MET A 138 1.60 15.41 -2.98
CA MET A 138 0.58 14.73 -3.79
C MET A 138 0.88 14.81 -5.31
N PRO A 139 1.26 15.98 -5.89
CA PRO A 139 1.46 16.11 -7.33
C PRO A 139 2.61 15.25 -7.83
N ILE A 140 3.61 15.01 -6.99
CA ILE A 140 4.78 14.18 -7.30
C ILE A 140 4.34 12.74 -7.57
N ASN A 141 3.52 12.19 -6.67
CA ASN A 141 3.02 10.84 -6.78
C ASN A 141 2.05 10.69 -7.96
N ILE A 142 1.14 11.66 -8.18
CA ILE A 142 0.22 11.66 -9.32
C ILE A 142 0.99 11.71 -10.65
N GLN A 143 2.01 12.57 -10.75
CA GLN A 143 2.85 12.66 -11.95
C GLN A 143 3.64 11.36 -12.19
N ALA A 144 4.24 10.79 -11.14
CA ALA A 144 4.94 9.51 -11.25
C ALA A 144 4.01 8.38 -11.70
N ALA A 145 2.78 8.35 -11.19
CA ALA A 145 1.77 7.38 -11.59
C ALA A 145 1.40 7.51 -13.07
N CYS A 146 1.24 8.74 -13.58
CA CYS A 146 1.02 8.99 -15.01
C CYS A 146 2.17 8.44 -15.86
N ASP A 147 3.41 8.67 -15.44
CA ASP A 147 4.60 8.26 -16.19
C ASP A 147 4.75 6.73 -16.20
N VAL A 148 4.51 6.06 -15.07
CA VAL A 148 4.52 4.59 -14.97
C VAL A 148 3.40 3.96 -15.82
N ARG A 149 2.18 4.53 -15.81
CA ARG A 149 1.09 4.05 -16.67
C ARG A 149 1.41 4.19 -18.15
N ARG A 150 2.08 5.28 -18.55
CA ARG A 150 2.54 5.46 -19.94
C ARG A 150 3.57 4.40 -20.34
N ALA A 151 4.46 4.03 -19.43
CA ALA A 151 5.52 3.06 -19.69
C ALA A 151 5.00 1.60 -19.70
N LEU A 152 4.21 1.21 -18.70
CA LEU A 152 3.74 -0.16 -18.53
C LEU A 152 2.43 -0.46 -19.29
N GLY A 153 1.68 0.58 -19.67
CA GLY A 153 0.38 0.47 -20.32
C GLY A 153 -0.78 0.52 -19.34
N ALA A 154 -1.97 0.85 -19.85
CA ALA A 154 -3.17 1.04 -19.02
C ALA A 154 -3.64 -0.24 -18.31
N ASP A 155 -3.34 -1.39 -18.90
CA ASP A 155 -3.74 -2.72 -18.40
C ASP A 155 -2.91 -3.18 -17.21
N PHE A 156 -1.68 -2.67 -17.04
CA PHE A 156 -0.89 -2.99 -15.85
C PHE A 156 -1.55 -2.40 -14.60
N TRP A 157 -1.63 -3.20 -13.53
CA TRP A 157 -2.28 -2.79 -12.31
C TRP A 157 -1.38 -1.87 -11.47
N LEU A 158 -1.65 -0.57 -11.57
CA LEU A 158 -1.01 0.45 -10.74
C LEU A 158 -2.02 1.00 -9.72
N ARG A 159 -1.61 1.10 -8.46
CA ARG A 159 -2.45 1.64 -7.37
C ARG A 159 -1.82 2.89 -6.76
N GLY A 160 -2.65 3.87 -6.45
CA GLY A 160 -2.31 4.95 -5.52
C GLY A 160 -2.48 4.49 -4.07
N ALA A 161 -1.46 4.70 -3.24
CA ALA A 161 -1.61 4.57 -1.80
C ALA A 161 -2.27 5.84 -1.23
N VAL A 162 -3.30 5.64 -0.41
CA VAL A 162 -3.92 6.70 0.37
C VAL A 162 -3.99 6.28 1.85
N SER A 163 -3.89 7.26 2.74
CA SER A 163 -4.09 7.09 4.16
C SER A 163 -5.55 6.70 4.45
N GLY A 164 -5.75 5.88 5.46
CA GLY A 164 -7.04 5.69 6.11
C GLY A 164 -7.35 6.89 7.01
N PRO A 165 -8.64 7.19 7.25
CA PRO A 165 -9.03 8.38 7.99
C PRO A 165 -8.41 8.45 9.40
N PHE A 166 -8.25 7.32 10.08
CA PHE A 166 -7.75 7.30 11.44
C PHE A 166 -6.24 7.58 11.51
N SER A 167 -5.45 6.95 10.65
CA SER A 167 -4.02 7.20 10.55
C SER A 167 -3.70 8.61 10.08
N LEU A 168 -4.50 9.18 9.17
CA LEU A 168 -4.36 10.58 8.80
C LEU A 168 -4.72 11.50 9.97
N ALA A 169 -5.79 11.22 10.72
CA ALA A 169 -6.13 11.98 11.92
C ALA A 169 -4.98 11.97 12.95
N VAL A 170 -4.30 10.84 13.12
CA VAL A 170 -3.11 10.73 13.98
C VAL A 170 -2.00 11.66 13.49
N SER A 171 -1.73 11.69 12.18
CA SER A 171 -0.73 12.60 11.60
C SER A 171 -1.10 14.08 11.76
N LEU A 172 -2.39 14.43 11.73
CA LEU A 172 -2.88 15.81 11.80
C LEU A 172 -2.93 16.39 13.21
N VAL A 173 -3.22 15.55 14.21
CA VAL A 173 -3.42 15.94 15.63
C VAL A 173 -2.23 15.56 16.51
N GLY A 174 -1.55 14.46 16.18
CA GLY A 174 -0.55 13.80 17.02
C GLY A 174 -1.14 12.59 17.74
N ALA A 175 -0.35 11.52 17.84
CA ALA A 175 -0.81 10.23 18.38
C ALA A 175 -1.33 10.32 19.81
N ASP A 176 -0.53 10.88 20.73
CA ASP A 176 -0.90 11.00 22.14
C ASP A 176 -2.19 11.80 22.32
N ALA A 177 -2.29 12.95 21.64
CA ALA A 177 -3.46 13.82 21.72
C ALA A 177 -4.71 13.17 21.12
N LEU A 178 -4.61 12.54 19.93
CA LEU A 178 -5.76 11.88 19.31
C LEU A 178 -6.22 10.67 20.13
N PHE A 179 -5.31 9.85 20.65
CA PHE A 179 -5.69 8.67 21.44
C PHE A 179 -6.35 9.05 22.77
N MET A 180 -5.88 10.12 23.43
CA MET A 180 -6.58 10.67 24.59
C MET A 180 -7.96 11.23 24.22
N ALA A 181 -8.04 12.01 23.14
CA ALA A 181 -9.31 12.55 22.66
C ALA A 181 -10.33 11.47 22.25
N CYS A 182 -9.88 10.28 21.82
CA CYS A 182 -10.79 9.15 21.55
C CYS A 182 -11.55 8.67 22.80
N LEU A 183 -10.99 8.94 24.00
CA LEU A 183 -11.60 8.63 25.29
C LEU A 183 -12.38 9.84 25.84
N GLU A 184 -11.80 11.03 25.76
CA GLU A 184 -12.30 12.24 26.43
C GLU A 184 -13.29 13.05 25.57
N SER A 185 -13.07 13.09 24.26
CA SER A 185 -13.80 13.94 23.30
C SER A 185 -14.16 13.22 21.98
N PRO A 186 -14.88 12.07 22.03
CA PRO A 186 -15.13 11.26 20.83
C PRO A 186 -15.95 11.98 19.75
N GLU A 187 -16.81 12.93 20.10
CA GLU A 187 -17.55 13.77 19.14
C GLU A 187 -16.61 14.66 18.32
N TRP A 188 -15.60 15.25 18.97
CA TRP A 188 -14.58 16.03 18.28
C TRP A 188 -13.74 15.15 17.36
N VAL A 189 -13.33 13.96 17.84
CA VAL A 189 -12.61 12.97 17.03
C VAL A 189 -13.42 12.58 15.78
N ASN A 190 -14.73 12.38 15.89
CA ASN A 190 -15.57 12.12 14.72
C ASN A 190 -15.51 13.25 13.68
N GLY A 191 -15.41 14.52 14.13
CA GLY A 191 -15.17 15.66 13.24
C GLY A 191 -13.81 15.60 12.55
N VAL A 192 -12.75 15.26 13.28
CA VAL A 192 -11.40 15.06 12.72
C VAL A 192 -11.39 13.95 11.68
N LEU A 193 -12.04 12.81 11.98
CA LEU A 193 -12.11 11.67 11.09
C LEU A 193 -12.91 11.99 9.81
N ASP A 194 -14.00 12.75 9.92
CA ASP A 194 -14.77 13.17 8.74
C ASP A 194 -13.99 14.16 7.87
N TYR A 195 -13.24 15.09 8.47
CA TYR A 195 -12.31 15.94 7.75
C TYR A 195 -11.20 15.12 7.05
N ALA A 196 -10.56 14.20 7.78
CA ALA A 196 -9.53 13.32 7.21
C ALA A 196 -10.09 12.48 6.05
N ARG A 197 -11.32 11.98 6.16
CA ARG A 197 -12.01 11.30 5.05
C ARG A 197 -12.11 12.19 3.81
N HIS A 198 -12.51 13.45 3.95
CA HIS A 198 -12.60 14.37 2.82
C HIS A 198 -11.23 14.63 2.17
N VAL A 199 -10.17 14.81 2.97
CA VAL A 199 -8.81 14.95 2.44
C VAL A 199 -8.40 13.71 1.63
N VAL A 200 -8.67 12.51 2.14
CA VAL A 200 -8.39 11.25 1.45
C VAL A 200 -9.20 11.13 0.16
N GLN A 201 -10.44 11.62 0.13
CA GLN A 201 -11.28 11.64 -1.07
C GLN A 201 -10.69 12.51 -2.18
N GLU A 202 -10.19 13.70 -1.86
CA GLU A 202 -9.52 14.58 -2.85
C GLU A 202 -8.32 13.88 -3.48
N TYR A 203 -7.48 13.25 -2.68
CA TYR A 203 -6.30 12.57 -3.21
C TYR A 203 -6.63 11.28 -3.97
N ALA A 204 -7.58 10.49 -3.47
CA ALA A 204 -8.09 9.30 -4.15
C ALA A 204 -8.71 9.65 -5.51
N LYS A 205 -9.46 10.75 -5.59
CA LYS A 205 -10.06 11.28 -6.83
C LYS A 205 -8.99 11.52 -7.90
N ALA A 206 -7.84 12.11 -7.53
CA ALA A 206 -6.75 12.36 -8.47
C ALA A 206 -6.15 11.06 -9.05
N TYR A 207 -6.05 9.98 -8.26
CA TYR A 207 -5.63 8.67 -8.77
C TYR A 207 -6.69 8.03 -9.67
N ILE A 208 -7.96 8.13 -9.30
CA ILE A 208 -9.09 7.63 -10.11
C ILE A 208 -9.09 8.32 -11.48
N ASP A 209 -8.91 9.64 -11.52
CA ASP A 209 -8.97 10.45 -12.75
C ASP A 209 -7.87 10.08 -13.76
N ILE A 210 -6.74 9.55 -13.30
CA ILE A 210 -5.66 9.04 -14.17
C ILE A 210 -5.78 7.52 -14.46
N GLY A 211 -6.83 6.87 -13.96
CA GLY A 211 -7.12 5.46 -14.14
C GLY A 211 -6.26 4.50 -13.31
N ALA A 212 -5.70 4.97 -12.19
CA ALA A 212 -5.03 4.11 -11.22
C ALA A 212 -6.07 3.50 -10.26
N GLY A 213 -5.78 2.29 -9.76
CA GLY A 213 -6.52 1.72 -8.63
C GLY A 213 -6.16 2.42 -7.32
N LEU A 214 -6.79 2.01 -6.22
CA LEU A 214 -6.55 2.57 -4.89
C LEU A 214 -6.11 1.49 -3.90
N MET A 215 -5.49 1.92 -2.80
CA MET A 215 -5.15 1.08 -1.66
C MET A 215 -5.14 1.95 -0.40
N ILE A 216 -5.92 1.55 0.61
CA ILE A 216 -6.06 2.29 1.87
C ILE A 216 -5.09 1.69 2.89
N PHE A 217 -4.33 2.54 3.58
CA PHE A 217 -3.44 2.17 4.68
C PHE A 217 -3.90 2.82 5.97
N ASP A 218 -4.29 2.04 6.98
CA ASP A 218 -4.81 2.56 8.24
C ASP A 218 -4.20 1.89 9.48
N SER A 219 -2.87 1.66 9.48
CA SER A 219 -2.20 0.89 10.55
C SER A 219 -2.30 1.51 11.95
N GLN A 220 -2.58 2.81 12.10
CA GLN A 220 -2.80 3.40 13.42
C GLN A 220 -4.11 2.91 14.07
N ALA A 221 -5.03 2.34 13.29
CA ALA A 221 -6.27 1.73 13.78
C ALA A 221 -6.09 0.25 14.21
N SER A 222 -4.85 -0.23 14.34
CA SER A 222 -4.55 -1.60 14.74
C SER A 222 -5.03 -1.91 16.17
N PRO A 223 -5.44 -3.16 16.48
CA PRO A 223 -5.80 -3.58 17.84
C PRO A 223 -4.71 -3.40 18.90
N ALA A 224 -3.45 -3.25 18.47
CA ALA A 224 -2.33 -2.93 19.37
C ALA A 224 -2.38 -1.49 19.91
N LEU A 225 -3.12 -0.59 19.24
CA LEU A 225 -3.19 0.84 19.56
C LEU A 225 -4.57 1.27 20.06
N ILE A 226 -5.64 0.71 19.48
CA ILE A 226 -7.02 0.98 19.90
C ILE A 226 -7.80 -0.31 20.10
N SER A 227 -8.71 -0.32 21.08
CA SER A 227 -9.53 -1.51 21.34
C SER A 227 -10.50 -1.82 20.19
N PRO A 228 -10.92 -3.09 20.00
CA PRO A 228 -11.95 -3.43 19.01
C PRO A 228 -13.24 -2.60 19.14
N ALA A 229 -13.70 -2.33 20.36
CA ALA A 229 -14.88 -1.49 20.60
C ALA A 229 -14.67 -0.04 20.14
N MET A 230 -13.46 0.52 20.32
CA MET A 230 -13.13 1.86 19.79
C MET A 230 -13.06 1.85 18.26
N TYR A 231 -12.47 0.81 17.66
CA TYR A 231 -12.43 0.65 16.21
C TYR A 231 -13.85 0.64 15.62
N GLU A 232 -14.75 -0.18 16.18
CA GLU A 232 -16.14 -0.27 15.71
C GLU A 232 -16.92 1.04 15.87
N ARG A 233 -16.67 1.77 16.96
CA ARG A 233 -17.37 3.03 17.25
C ARG A 233 -16.86 4.20 16.40
N LEU A 234 -15.55 4.31 16.20
CA LEU A 234 -14.92 5.50 15.61
C LEU A 234 -14.43 5.28 14.18
N VAL A 235 -13.75 4.16 13.92
CA VAL A 235 -13.02 3.94 12.65
C VAL A 235 -13.88 3.26 11.60
N LEU A 236 -14.60 2.19 11.97
CA LEU A 236 -15.44 1.44 11.04
C LEU A 236 -16.44 2.35 10.26
N PRO A 237 -17.20 3.26 10.90
CA PRO A 237 -18.20 4.05 10.19
C PRO A 237 -17.59 5.01 9.17
N VAL A 238 -16.45 5.62 9.48
CA VAL A 238 -15.78 6.56 8.56
C VAL A 238 -15.13 5.82 7.38
N THR A 239 -14.54 4.66 7.64
CA THR A 239 -13.97 3.80 6.58
C THR A 239 -15.05 3.25 5.66
N GLN A 240 -16.22 2.85 6.18
CA GLN A 240 -17.38 2.48 5.36
C GLN A 240 -17.82 3.61 4.43
N LYS A 241 -17.96 4.83 4.95
CA LYS A 241 -18.32 6.01 4.14
C LYS A 241 -17.29 6.27 3.04
N LEU A 242 -16.00 6.12 3.35
CA LEU A 242 -14.94 6.29 2.37
C LEU A 242 -15.03 5.25 1.24
N ILE A 243 -15.17 3.97 1.59
CA ILE A 243 -15.27 2.87 0.61
C ILE A 243 -16.56 2.98 -0.22
N GLN A 244 -17.69 3.34 0.39
CA GLN A 244 -18.94 3.60 -0.32
C GLN A 244 -18.80 4.76 -1.32
N TRP A 245 -18.10 5.83 -0.95
CA TRP A 245 -17.78 6.91 -1.87
C TRP A 245 -16.88 6.42 -3.02
N MET A 246 -15.84 5.62 -2.74
CA MET A 246 -14.96 5.04 -3.77
C MET A 246 -15.77 4.18 -4.76
N ALA A 247 -16.70 3.36 -4.25
CA ALA A 247 -17.61 2.57 -5.07
C ALA A 247 -18.50 3.45 -5.97
N ALA A 248 -19.01 4.57 -5.44
CA ALA A 248 -19.77 5.55 -6.23
C ALA A 248 -18.93 6.24 -7.31
N GLN A 249 -17.60 6.31 -7.16
CA GLN A 249 -16.66 6.75 -8.20
C GLN A 249 -16.29 5.63 -9.20
N GLY A 250 -16.87 4.43 -9.06
CA GLY A 250 -16.61 3.29 -9.95
C GLY A 250 -15.43 2.41 -9.52
N VAL A 251 -14.82 2.66 -8.36
CA VAL A 251 -13.75 1.82 -7.81
C VAL A 251 -14.38 0.60 -7.13
N ARG A 252 -14.14 -0.58 -7.70
CA ARG A 252 -14.68 -1.84 -7.16
C ARG A 252 -13.71 -2.58 -6.24
N ASP A 253 -12.42 -2.34 -6.44
CA ASP A 253 -11.35 -3.07 -5.78
C ASP A 253 -10.62 -2.12 -4.82
N VAL A 254 -10.85 -2.31 -3.52
CA VAL A 254 -10.33 -1.47 -2.45
C VAL A 254 -9.65 -2.36 -1.41
N PRO A 255 -8.34 -2.59 -1.52
CA PRO A 255 -7.58 -3.22 -0.45
C PRO A 255 -7.48 -2.29 0.75
N LEU A 256 -7.76 -2.84 1.93
CA LEU A 256 -7.60 -2.18 3.22
C LEU A 256 -6.46 -2.84 4.00
N VAL A 257 -5.41 -2.08 4.28
CA VAL A 257 -4.20 -2.55 4.91
C VAL A 257 -4.07 -1.94 6.30
N ILE A 258 -4.12 -2.79 7.32
CA ILE A 258 -3.82 -2.43 8.71
C ILE A 258 -2.79 -3.45 9.21
N GLY A 259 -1.62 -2.95 9.60
CA GLY A 259 -0.53 -3.80 10.09
C GLY A 259 -0.76 -4.36 11.50
N GLY A 260 0.00 -5.40 11.83
CA GLY A 260 -0.10 -6.13 13.11
C GLY A 260 -1.23 -7.16 13.13
N ASP A 261 -1.45 -7.79 14.29
CA ASP A 261 -2.51 -8.78 14.45
C ASP A 261 -3.89 -8.11 14.53
N THR A 262 -4.59 -8.12 13.40
CA THR A 262 -5.92 -7.55 13.20
C THR A 262 -7.04 -8.59 13.34
N LEU A 263 -6.73 -9.84 13.70
CA LEU A 263 -7.75 -10.89 13.87
C LEU A 263 -8.88 -10.48 14.84
N PRO A 264 -8.64 -9.76 15.96
CA PRO A 264 -9.71 -9.30 16.85
C PRO A 264 -10.76 -8.38 16.21
N ILE A 265 -10.42 -7.71 15.10
CA ILE A 265 -11.32 -6.81 14.35
C ILE A 265 -11.62 -7.31 12.94
N ALA A 266 -11.26 -8.55 12.60
CA ALA A 266 -11.37 -9.08 11.23
C ALA A 266 -12.79 -9.01 10.67
N ARG A 267 -13.81 -9.29 11.49
CA ARG A 267 -15.22 -9.18 11.08
C ARG A 267 -15.64 -7.73 10.85
N SER A 268 -15.16 -6.80 11.67
CA SER A 268 -15.38 -5.37 11.48
C SER A 268 -14.68 -4.88 10.21
N LEU A 269 -13.49 -5.41 9.87
CA LEU A 269 -12.80 -5.12 8.62
C LEU A 269 -13.59 -5.60 7.38
N VAL A 270 -14.17 -6.79 7.42
CA VAL A 270 -15.09 -7.26 6.37
C VAL A 270 -16.28 -6.31 6.20
N GLN A 271 -16.85 -5.83 7.31
CA GLN A 271 -17.99 -4.90 7.28
C GLN A 271 -17.66 -3.53 6.65
N THR A 272 -16.39 -3.16 6.52
CA THR A 272 -16.00 -1.92 5.83
C THR A 272 -16.45 -1.90 4.36
N GLY A 273 -16.59 -3.07 3.74
CA GLY A 273 -16.82 -3.23 2.30
C GLY A 273 -15.54 -3.34 1.48
N ALA A 274 -14.35 -3.33 2.12
CA ALA A 274 -13.10 -3.66 1.46
C ALA A 274 -13.12 -5.12 0.96
N ASN A 275 -12.61 -5.36 -0.25
CA ASN A 275 -12.61 -6.69 -0.86
C ASN A 275 -11.26 -7.40 -0.80
N ASN A 276 -10.23 -6.76 -0.24
CA ASN A 276 -8.92 -7.37 -0.01
C ASN A 276 -8.39 -6.91 1.35
N LEU A 277 -8.19 -7.89 2.25
CA LEU A 277 -7.79 -7.66 3.64
C LEU A 277 -6.40 -8.25 3.91
N LEU A 278 -5.65 -7.58 4.77
CA LEU A 278 -4.34 -8.05 5.22
C LEU A 278 -4.46 -8.97 6.44
N CYS A 279 -3.90 -10.17 6.33
CA CYS A 279 -3.41 -10.96 7.46
C CYS A 279 -1.90 -10.75 7.60
N ASP A 280 -1.50 -9.98 8.61
CA ASP A 280 -0.09 -9.71 8.89
C ASP A 280 0.62 -10.97 9.40
N PHE A 281 1.94 -11.04 9.24
CA PHE A 281 2.76 -12.22 9.54
C PHE A 281 2.62 -12.74 10.97
N THR A 282 2.21 -11.88 11.90
CA THR A 282 1.96 -12.18 13.32
C THR A 282 0.60 -12.85 13.61
N ALA A 283 -0.37 -12.73 12.71
CA ALA A 283 -1.73 -13.23 12.89
C ALA A 283 -1.91 -14.69 12.46
N ASP A 284 -2.96 -15.35 12.99
CA ASP A 284 -3.37 -16.70 12.58
C ASP A 284 -4.03 -16.69 11.19
N VAL A 285 -3.28 -17.16 10.20
CA VAL A 285 -3.73 -17.25 8.80
C VAL A 285 -4.90 -18.22 8.60
N THR A 286 -5.04 -19.26 9.42
CA THR A 286 -6.13 -20.23 9.29
C THR A 286 -7.47 -19.57 9.63
N ALA A 287 -7.52 -18.87 10.77
CA ALA A 287 -8.70 -18.12 11.18
C ALA A 287 -9.06 -17.02 10.17
N TRP A 288 -8.05 -16.31 9.65
CA TRP A 288 -8.25 -15.31 8.59
C TRP A 288 -8.80 -15.90 7.29
N LEU A 289 -8.28 -17.05 6.85
CA LEU A 289 -8.78 -17.76 5.67
C LEU A 289 -10.25 -18.14 5.83
N ASP A 290 -10.65 -18.64 6.99
CA ASP A 290 -12.06 -19.02 7.23
C ASP A 290 -12.99 -17.81 7.18
N ILE A 291 -12.60 -16.69 7.78
CA ILE A 291 -13.36 -15.43 7.73
C ILE A 291 -13.47 -14.91 6.30
N CYS A 292 -12.35 -14.86 5.57
CA CYS A 292 -12.32 -14.36 4.19
C CYS A 292 -13.06 -15.26 3.20
N ARG A 293 -13.06 -16.59 3.40
CA ARG A 293 -13.87 -17.53 2.61
C ARG A 293 -15.36 -17.28 2.79
N GLU A 294 -15.80 -17.13 4.04
CA GLU A 294 -17.20 -16.86 4.36
C GLU A 294 -17.65 -15.51 3.78
N ALA A 295 -16.81 -14.48 3.90
CA ALA A 295 -17.09 -13.13 3.42
C ALA A 295 -16.91 -12.94 1.90
N ARG A 296 -16.24 -13.88 1.23
CA ARG A 296 -15.76 -13.76 -0.17
C ARG A 296 -14.88 -12.52 -0.39
N CYS A 297 -13.94 -12.29 0.54
CA CYS A 297 -12.94 -11.22 0.45
C CYS A 297 -11.55 -11.82 0.21
N ALA A 298 -10.78 -11.28 -0.73
CA ALA A 298 -9.39 -11.70 -0.92
C ALA A 298 -8.56 -11.48 0.35
N LEU A 299 -7.59 -12.36 0.57
CA LEU A 299 -6.71 -12.34 1.73
C LEU A 299 -5.27 -12.18 1.25
N ARG A 300 -4.66 -11.06 1.61
CA ARG A 300 -3.22 -10.86 1.52
C ARG A 300 -2.56 -11.42 2.77
N ARG A 301 -1.73 -12.45 2.63
CA ARG A 301 -0.86 -12.96 3.69
C ARG A 301 0.52 -12.33 3.56
N ASN A 302 0.97 -11.62 4.59
CA ASN A 302 2.34 -11.10 4.64
C ASN A 302 3.28 -12.07 5.36
N ILE A 303 4.54 -12.07 4.94
CA ILE A 303 5.67 -12.63 5.70
C ILE A 303 6.51 -11.53 6.34
N SER A 304 7.27 -11.89 7.37
CA SER A 304 8.02 -10.95 8.21
C SER A 304 9.10 -10.19 7.42
N PRO A 305 9.21 -8.85 7.59
CA PRO A 305 10.29 -8.08 7.00
C PRO A 305 11.67 -8.46 7.58
N SER A 306 11.73 -8.85 8.87
CA SER A 306 12.98 -9.32 9.48
C SER A 306 13.46 -10.61 8.83
N LEU A 307 12.55 -11.56 8.58
CA LEU A 307 12.86 -12.79 7.85
C LEU A 307 13.43 -12.49 6.46
N LEU A 308 12.87 -11.52 5.76
CA LEU A 308 13.35 -11.10 4.44
C LEU A 308 14.73 -10.43 4.47
N GLN A 309 15.11 -9.84 5.60
CA GLN A 309 16.39 -9.15 5.75
C GLN A 309 17.51 -10.08 6.24
N THR A 310 17.21 -11.07 7.07
CA THR A 310 18.23 -11.84 7.80
C THR A 310 18.43 -13.27 7.30
N GLU A 311 17.43 -13.90 6.70
CA GLU A 311 17.50 -15.31 6.30
C GLU A 311 18.06 -15.48 4.87
N SER A 312 18.49 -16.70 4.54
CA SER A 312 18.93 -17.04 3.18
C SER A 312 17.75 -17.14 2.20
N PRO A 313 17.97 -16.95 0.88
CA PRO A 313 16.94 -17.13 -0.14
C PRO A 313 16.21 -18.49 -0.05
N GLU A 314 16.92 -19.56 0.29
CA GLU A 314 16.35 -20.91 0.42
C GLU A 314 15.38 -21.02 1.60
N GLN A 315 15.74 -20.42 2.74
CA GLN A 315 14.90 -20.39 3.93
C GLN A 315 13.65 -19.52 3.70
N ILE A 316 13.82 -18.38 3.02
CA ILE A 316 12.73 -17.48 2.64
C ILE A 316 11.78 -18.19 1.68
N TYR A 317 12.31 -18.87 0.66
CA TYR A 317 11.52 -19.68 -0.27
C TYR A 317 10.70 -20.73 0.48
N ALA A 318 11.32 -21.50 1.38
CA ALA A 318 10.65 -22.53 2.15
C ALA A 318 9.52 -21.96 3.03
N HIS A 319 9.76 -20.82 3.68
CA HIS A 319 8.76 -20.14 4.50
C HIS A 319 7.59 -19.61 3.64
N ALA A 320 7.89 -18.90 2.55
CA ALA A 320 6.88 -18.42 1.62
C ALA A 320 6.06 -19.58 1.02
N ARG A 321 6.70 -20.70 0.69
CA ARG A 321 6.04 -21.89 0.16
C ARG A 321 5.08 -22.51 1.16
N ALA A 322 5.44 -22.53 2.45
CA ALA A 322 4.55 -23.01 3.51
C ALA A 322 3.30 -22.12 3.64
N GLU A 323 3.45 -20.79 3.59
CA GLU A 323 2.32 -19.85 3.63
C GLU A 323 1.43 -19.97 2.39
N VAL A 324 2.01 -20.09 1.19
CA VAL A 324 1.24 -20.36 -0.04
C VAL A 324 0.48 -21.69 0.07
N THR A 325 1.11 -22.72 0.63
CA THR A 325 0.47 -24.03 0.82
C THR A 325 -0.78 -23.92 1.71
N ARG A 326 -0.74 -23.09 2.77
CA ARG A 326 -1.91 -22.84 3.65
C ARG A 326 -3.05 -22.14 2.91
N GLY A 327 -2.73 -21.28 1.95
CA GLY A 327 -3.69 -20.60 1.08
C GLY A 327 -4.29 -21.45 -0.04
N THR A 328 -3.74 -22.64 -0.30
CA THR A 328 -4.18 -23.53 -1.39
C THR A 328 -5.69 -23.78 -1.34
N GLY A 329 -6.33 -23.72 -2.51
CA GLY A 329 -7.77 -23.92 -2.66
C GLY A 329 -8.61 -22.67 -2.35
N PHE A 330 -8.00 -21.57 -1.88
CA PHE A 330 -8.67 -20.29 -1.77
C PHE A 330 -8.31 -19.38 -2.96
N PRO A 331 -9.22 -19.10 -3.92
CA PRO A 331 -8.92 -18.32 -5.12
C PRO A 331 -8.54 -16.87 -4.82
N GLY A 332 -8.92 -16.34 -3.64
CA GLY A 332 -8.58 -15.00 -3.19
C GLY A 332 -7.26 -14.89 -2.43
N PHE A 333 -6.41 -15.93 -2.42
CA PHE A 333 -5.14 -15.88 -1.69
C PHE A 333 -4.08 -15.06 -2.44
N ILE A 334 -3.48 -14.11 -1.74
CA ILE A 334 -2.45 -13.21 -2.24
C ILE A 334 -1.23 -13.35 -1.34
N MET A 335 -0.07 -13.58 -1.94
CA MET A 335 1.20 -13.56 -1.24
C MET A 335 1.77 -12.14 -1.22
N GLY A 336 1.90 -11.57 -0.03
CA GLY A 336 2.52 -10.28 0.20
C GLY A 336 3.70 -10.36 1.15
N THR A 337 4.24 -9.20 1.48
CA THR A 337 5.31 -9.02 2.46
C THR A 337 4.93 -7.93 3.44
N GLY A 338 5.51 -7.94 4.64
CA GLY A 338 5.66 -6.72 5.42
C GLY A 338 6.39 -5.64 4.63
N VAL A 339 6.42 -4.41 5.15
CA VAL A 339 7.15 -3.31 4.50
C VAL A 339 8.62 -3.70 4.38
N ILE A 340 9.14 -3.70 3.15
CA ILE A 340 10.50 -4.18 2.87
C ILE A 340 11.51 -3.12 3.31
N PRO A 341 12.46 -3.47 4.21
CA PRO A 341 13.53 -2.56 4.60
C PRO A 341 14.38 -2.10 3.42
N TYR A 342 14.89 -0.88 3.51
CA TYR A 342 15.86 -0.36 2.56
C TYR A 342 17.08 -1.30 2.47
N GLY A 343 17.46 -1.69 1.24
CA GLY A 343 18.64 -2.54 1.01
C GLY A 343 18.46 -4.04 1.23
N THR A 344 17.24 -4.54 1.47
CA THR A 344 16.96 -5.99 1.39
C THR A 344 17.42 -6.58 0.05
N PRO A 345 18.22 -7.65 0.03
CA PRO A 345 18.72 -8.23 -1.23
C PRO A 345 17.57 -8.66 -2.17
N SER A 346 17.72 -8.41 -3.47
CA SER A 346 16.64 -8.69 -4.44
C SER A 346 16.38 -10.19 -4.58
N GLU A 347 17.39 -11.03 -4.42
CA GLU A 347 17.29 -12.49 -4.40
C GLU A 347 16.35 -13.00 -3.30
N ASN A 348 16.28 -12.31 -2.15
CA ASN A 348 15.37 -12.66 -1.06
C ASN A 348 13.92 -12.42 -1.47
N LEU A 349 13.63 -11.32 -2.16
CA LEU A 349 12.28 -11.01 -2.68
C LEU A 349 11.90 -11.94 -3.84
N LEU A 350 12.87 -12.26 -4.71
CA LEU A 350 12.68 -13.20 -5.81
C LEU A 350 12.41 -14.63 -5.31
N ALA A 351 12.97 -15.04 -4.17
CA ALA A 351 12.67 -16.32 -3.54
C ALA A 351 11.18 -16.44 -3.16
N VAL A 352 10.56 -15.37 -2.65
CA VAL A 352 9.11 -15.33 -2.34
C VAL A 352 8.29 -15.49 -3.62
N ARG A 353 8.67 -14.76 -4.67
CA ARG A 353 8.01 -14.86 -5.98
C ARG A 353 8.12 -16.27 -6.56
N GLN A 354 9.29 -16.88 -6.43
CA GLN A 354 9.54 -18.24 -6.91
C GLN A 354 8.64 -19.23 -6.17
N ALA A 355 8.48 -19.10 -4.84
CA ALA A 355 7.57 -19.93 -4.06
C ALA A 355 6.11 -19.84 -4.55
N CYS A 356 5.66 -18.65 -4.96
CA CYS A 356 4.32 -18.47 -5.56
C CYS A 356 4.20 -19.22 -6.88
N ARG A 357 5.21 -19.11 -7.75
CA ARG A 357 5.20 -19.70 -9.10
C ARG A 357 5.27 -21.23 -9.08
N ASP A 358 6.09 -21.79 -8.21
CA ASP A 358 6.26 -23.24 -8.12
C ASP A 358 5.06 -23.93 -7.45
N SER A 359 4.11 -23.15 -6.92
CA SER A 359 2.85 -23.65 -6.33
C SER A 359 1.71 -23.73 -7.33
N ALA A 360 1.94 -23.30 -8.58
CA ALA A 360 0.99 -23.38 -9.69
C ALA A 360 0.83 -24.79 -10.27
#